data_AF-A0A3B8PMH0-F1
#
_entry.id   AF-A0A3B8PMH0-F1
#
_cell.length_a   1.000
_cell.length_b   1.000
_cell.length_c   1.000
_cell.angle_alpha   90.00
_cell.angle_beta   90.00
_cell.angle_gamma   90.00
#
_symmetry.space_group_name_H-M   'P 1'
#
loop_
_entity.id
_entity.type
_entity.pdbx_description
1 polymer ?
#
loop_
_entity_poly.entity_id
_entity_poly.type
_entity_poly.pdbx_seq_one_letter_code
_entity_poly.pdbx_strand_id
1 'polypeptide(L)'
;MSIEDIYREAARHGPSGSGPDRRDGGRPSWSVRRTAVTVVVLLLIVGTVFWWSAPERNDSKWWEPEGQKKLASPSKTPPIDLVSTDRALDVLAGWERLSWSEKRDATRLIDKVFALGGTDYVVYVETNRDMIREHLEKRKRGELVRRGAAETRLDNLSTDR
;
A
#
# COMPACT_ATOMS: atom_id res chain seq x y z
N MET A 1 -6.66 -22.51 -46.29
CA MET A 1 -7.48 -21.28 -46.35
C MET A 1 -7.00 -20.41 -45.20
N SER A 2 -6.16 -19.41 -45.50
CA SER A 2 -5.42 -18.64 -44.48
C SER A 2 -6.23 -17.42 -44.03
N ILE A 3 -6.01 -16.97 -42.80
CA ILE A 3 -6.65 -15.78 -42.24
C ILE A 3 -6.31 -14.53 -43.08
N GLU A 4 -5.12 -14.48 -43.70
CA GLU A 4 -4.74 -13.42 -44.64
C GLU A 4 -5.67 -13.30 -45.85
N ASP A 5 -6.27 -14.41 -46.33
CA ASP A 5 -7.15 -14.38 -47.50
C ASP A 5 -8.49 -13.69 -47.15
N ILE A 6 -8.96 -13.84 -45.91
CA ILE A 6 -10.22 -13.25 -45.41
C ILE A 6 -10.07 -11.72 -45.28
N TYR A 7 -8.92 -11.24 -44.79
CA TYR A 7 -8.65 -9.80 -44.70
C TYR A 7 -8.46 -9.13 -46.05
N ARG A 8 -7.92 -9.86 -47.04
CA ARG A 8 -7.68 -9.32 -48.38
C ARG A 8 -8.98 -9.15 -49.17
N GLU A 9 -9.96 -10.02 -48.94
CA GLU A 9 -11.28 -9.94 -49.60
C GLU A 9 -12.15 -8.83 -48.99
N ALA A 10 -12.06 -8.60 -47.67
CA ALA A 10 -12.80 -7.54 -46.99
C ALA A 10 -12.36 -6.11 -47.42
N ALA A 11 -11.14 -5.95 -47.92
CA ALA A 11 -10.61 -4.65 -48.35
C ALA A 11 -10.99 -4.25 -49.78
N ARG A 12 -11.64 -5.12 -50.58
CA ARG A 12 -11.93 -4.84 -52.00
C ARG A 12 -13.28 -4.17 -52.26
N HIS A 13 -14.19 -4.13 -51.28
CA HIS A 13 -15.51 -3.51 -51.45
C HIS A 13 -15.68 -2.27 -50.57
N GLY A 14 -14.96 -1.21 -50.94
CA GLY A 14 -15.34 0.16 -50.61
C GLY A 14 -16.09 0.80 -51.81
N PRO A 15 -17.16 1.59 -51.59
CA PRO A 15 -17.96 2.14 -52.67
C PRO A 15 -17.18 3.17 -53.52
N SER A 16 -17.42 3.13 -54.83
CA SER A 16 -16.87 4.07 -55.81
C SER A 16 -17.33 5.51 -55.51
N GLY A 17 -16.39 6.35 -55.09
CA GLY A 17 -16.54 7.80 -55.01
C GLY A 17 -15.63 8.48 -56.03
N SER A 18 -16.23 9.12 -57.02
CA SER A 18 -15.62 9.89 -58.09
C SER A 18 -15.44 11.37 -57.71
N GLY A 19 -14.27 11.95 -57.96
CA GLY A 19 -14.06 13.42 -58.01
C GLY A 19 -12.77 13.92 -57.34
N PRO A 20 -12.16 15.02 -57.84
CA PRO A 20 -10.74 15.00 -58.17
C PRO A 20 -9.83 15.89 -57.30
N ASP A 21 -8.55 15.61 -57.48
CA ASP A 21 -7.40 16.51 -57.49
C ASP A 21 -6.46 16.64 -56.28
N ARG A 22 -5.19 16.73 -56.68
CA ARG A 22 -3.96 16.60 -55.93
C ARG A 22 -3.50 17.94 -55.31
N ARG A 23 -2.66 17.78 -54.27
CA ARG A 23 -1.67 18.73 -53.69
C ARG A 23 -2.23 19.82 -52.76
N ASP A 24 -1.84 19.75 -51.48
CA ASP A 24 -0.64 20.45 -51.01
C ASP A 24 -0.21 19.98 -49.61
N GLY A 25 1.10 19.91 -49.41
CA GLY A 25 1.72 19.53 -48.13
C GLY A 25 1.53 20.62 -47.08
N GLY A 26 0.65 20.38 -46.11
CA GLY A 26 0.55 21.18 -44.88
C GLY A 26 0.98 20.35 -43.68
N ARG A 27 2.12 20.67 -43.07
CA ARG A 27 2.51 20.13 -41.76
C ARG A 27 1.37 20.40 -40.76
N PRO A 28 1.03 19.47 -39.85
CA PRO A 28 -0.02 19.72 -38.88
C PRO A 28 0.45 20.84 -37.93
N SER A 29 -0.17 22.01 -38.05
CA SER A 29 0.03 23.17 -37.18
C SER A 29 -0.62 22.90 -35.83
N TRP A 30 0.04 22.14 -34.96
CA TRP A 30 -0.37 22.03 -33.57
C TRP A 30 -0.05 23.36 -32.90
N SER A 31 -1.08 24.07 -32.42
CA SER A 31 -0.87 25.33 -31.73
C SER A 31 -0.05 25.06 -30.45
N VAL A 32 1.23 25.41 -30.47
CA VAL A 32 2.17 25.28 -29.34
C VAL A 32 1.57 25.80 -28.03
N ARG A 33 0.70 26.81 -28.13
CA ARG A 33 -0.03 27.41 -27.00
C ARG A 33 -0.97 26.42 -26.30
N ARG A 34 -1.73 25.59 -27.02
CA ARG A 34 -2.66 24.63 -26.41
C ARG A 34 -1.92 23.50 -25.70
N THR A 35 -0.82 23.02 -26.28
CA THR A 35 0.02 21.98 -25.68
C THR A 35 0.72 22.47 -24.41
N ALA A 36 1.24 23.71 -24.42
CA ALA A 36 1.85 24.33 -23.25
C ALA A 36 0.84 24.50 -22.11
N VAL A 37 -0.38 24.95 -22.41
CA VAL A 37 -1.45 25.11 -21.41
C VAL A 37 -1.82 23.77 -20.79
N THR A 38 -1.97 22.70 -21.58
CA THR A 38 -2.28 21.37 -21.03
C THR A 38 -1.19 20.83 -20.13
N VAL A 39 0.10 21.05 -20.46
CA VAL A 39 1.22 20.61 -19.62
C VAL A 39 1.28 21.39 -18.30
N VAL A 40 1.06 22.70 -18.33
CA VAL A 40 1.02 23.53 -17.12
C VAL A 40 -0.14 23.12 -16.21
N VAL A 41 -1.33 22.86 -16.76
CA VAL A 41 -2.48 22.38 -16.00
C VAL A 41 -2.20 21.01 -15.37
N LEU A 42 -1.58 20.09 -16.11
CA LEU A 42 -1.18 18.78 -15.60
C LEU A 42 -0.17 18.90 -14.44
N LEU A 43 0.84 19.77 -14.58
CA LEU A 43 1.83 20.01 -13.52
C LEU A 43 1.21 20.61 -12.26
N LEU A 44 0.23 21.51 -12.40
CA LEU A 44 -0.50 22.06 -11.26
C LEU A 44 -1.33 20.99 -10.55
N ILE A 45 -2.04 20.14 -11.30
CA ILE A 45 -2.82 19.04 -10.71
C ILE A 45 -1.89 18.07 -9.98
N VAL A 46 -0.78 17.65 -10.59
CA VAL A 46 0.20 16.75 -9.95
C VAL A 46 0.81 17.40 -8.71
N GLY A 47 1.17 18.68 -8.77
CA GLY A 47 1.70 19.43 -7.62
C GLY A 47 0.70 19.51 -6.47
N THR A 48 -0.59 19.77 -6.75
CA THR A 48 -1.63 19.84 -5.72
C THR A 48 -1.91 18.49 -5.06
N VAL A 49 -1.98 17.40 -5.83
CA VAL A 49 -2.20 16.05 -5.31
C VAL A 49 -0.99 15.55 -4.50
N PHE A 50 0.22 15.85 -4.97
CA PHE A 50 1.46 15.51 -4.28
C PHE A 50 1.62 16.29 -2.96
N TRP A 51 1.24 17.57 -2.93
CA TRP A 51 1.25 18.39 -1.71
C TRP A 51 0.22 17.92 -0.68
N TRP A 52 -0.95 17.46 -1.11
CA TRP A 52 -1.96 16.88 -0.22
C TRP A 52 -1.59 15.49 0.33
N SER A 53 -0.69 14.78 -0.35
CA SER A 53 -0.22 13.45 0.05
C SER A 53 1.06 13.48 0.86
N ALA A 54 1.65 14.66 1.10
CA ALA A 54 2.81 14.78 1.97
C ALA A 54 2.32 14.64 3.42
N PRO A 55 2.61 13.53 4.12
CA PRO A 55 2.43 13.52 5.56
C PRO A 55 3.30 14.65 6.11
N GLU A 56 2.73 15.51 6.95
CA GLU A 56 3.50 16.36 7.84
C GLU A 56 4.33 15.44 8.75
N ARG A 57 5.48 15.00 8.23
CA ARG A 57 6.51 14.30 8.99
C ARG A 57 7.19 15.35 9.83
N ASN A 58 6.54 15.74 10.91
CA ASN A 58 7.21 16.30 12.06
C ASN A 58 7.88 15.16 12.86
N ASP A 59 8.66 14.34 12.14
CA ASP A 59 9.55 13.35 12.72
C ASP A 59 10.79 14.13 13.14
N SER A 60 10.85 14.51 14.42
CA SER A 60 12.06 15.06 15.04
C SER A 60 13.28 14.24 14.59
N LYS A 61 14.23 14.91 13.95
CA LYS A 61 15.37 14.31 13.24
C LYS A 61 16.06 13.27 14.13
N TRP A 62 16.12 12.02 13.67
CA TRP A 62 16.60 10.88 14.48
C TRP A 62 18.06 11.01 14.94
N TRP A 63 18.84 11.88 14.30
CA TRP A 63 20.24 12.18 14.64
C TRP A 63 20.39 13.26 15.73
N GLU A 64 19.31 13.88 16.20
CA GLU A 64 19.34 14.82 17.32
C GLU A 64 19.30 14.08 18.67
N PRO A 65 19.88 14.63 19.74
CA PRO A 65 19.89 14.00 21.07
C PRO A 65 18.47 13.76 21.62
N GLU A 66 17.50 14.61 21.27
CA GLU A 66 16.07 14.42 21.55
C GLU A 66 15.48 13.21 20.79
N GLY A 67 15.88 13.03 19.52
CA GLY A 67 15.52 11.88 18.68
C GLY A 67 16.11 10.57 19.21
N GLN A 68 17.36 10.60 19.67
CA GLN A 68 18.02 9.46 20.31
C GLN A 68 17.38 9.08 21.65
N LYS A 69 16.98 10.06 22.47
CA LYS A 69 16.22 9.82 23.71
C LYS A 69 14.85 9.21 23.43
N LYS A 70 14.18 9.59 22.33
CA LYS A 70 12.91 8.98 21.90
C LYS A 70 13.10 7.54 21.37
N LEU A 71 14.25 7.23 20.76
CA LEU A 71 14.62 5.87 20.38
C LEU A 71 14.95 4.99 21.60
N ALA A 72 15.56 5.56 22.63
CA ALA A 72 15.85 4.90 23.91
C ALA A 72 14.63 4.83 24.85
N SER A 73 13.60 5.64 24.59
CA SER A 73 12.35 5.58 25.33
C SER A 73 11.58 4.33 24.91
N PRO A 74 11.03 3.53 25.85
CA PRO A 74 10.19 2.40 25.49
C PRO A 74 9.08 2.93 24.58
N SER A 75 8.99 2.37 23.38
CA SER A 75 8.10 2.87 22.33
C SER A 75 6.71 3.15 22.93
N LYS A 76 6.16 4.35 22.75
CA LYS A 76 4.80 4.76 23.15
C LYS A 76 3.68 3.91 22.52
N THR A 77 4.03 2.87 21.79
CA THR A 77 3.10 1.91 21.23
C THR A 77 2.44 1.13 22.37
N PRO A 78 1.10 1.08 22.42
CA PRO A 78 0.42 0.42 23.51
C PRO A 78 0.81 -1.06 23.60
N PRO A 79 0.79 -1.62 24.83
CA PRO A 79 1.00 -3.04 25.06
C PRO A 79 0.06 -3.85 24.17
N ILE A 80 0.58 -4.91 23.57
CA ILE A 80 -0.25 -5.85 22.80
C ILE A 80 -0.51 -7.11 23.61
N ASP A 81 -1.66 -7.72 23.36
CA ASP A 81 -1.90 -9.08 23.82
C ASP A 81 -1.17 -10.07 22.90
N LEU A 82 -0.13 -10.70 23.43
CA LEU A 82 0.68 -11.69 22.72
C LEU A 82 -0.15 -12.92 22.32
N VAL A 83 -1.10 -13.35 23.16
CA VAL A 83 -1.89 -14.56 22.89
C VAL A 83 -2.82 -14.35 21.70
N SER A 84 -3.55 -13.22 21.70
CA SER A 84 -4.39 -12.85 20.56
C SER A 84 -3.57 -12.59 19.30
N THR A 85 -2.38 -11.97 19.44
CA THR A 85 -1.48 -11.70 18.30
C THR A 85 -0.99 -13.01 17.67
N ASP A 86 -0.60 -14.00 18.48
CA ASP A 86 -0.14 -15.30 17.99
C ASP A 86 -1.25 -16.06 17.28
N ARG A 87 -2.47 -16.06 17.85
CA ARG A 87 -3.63 -16.66 17.18
C ARG A 87 -3.92 -15.98 15.83
N ALA A 88 -3.81 -14.65 15.75
CA ALA A 88 -4.01 -13.94 14.49
C ALA A 88 -2.92 -14.29 13.46
N LEU A 89 -1.66 -14.45 13.88
CA LEU A 89 -0.56 -14.88 13.03
C LEU A 89 -0.76 -16.30 12.49
N ASP A 90 -1.21 -17.23 13.34
CA ASP A 90 -1.50 -18.61 12.92
C ASP A 90 -2.61 -18.66 11.87
N VAL A 91 -3.66 -17.88 12.09
CA VAL A 91 -4.79 -17.74 11.17
C VAL A 91 -4.36 -17.13 9.83
N LEU A 92 -3.51 -16.10 9.86
CA LEU A 92 -2.94 -15.50 8.65
C LEU A 92 -2.02 -16.49 7.91
N ALA A 93 -1.26 -17.33 8.61
CA ALA A 93 -0.43 -18.35 7.98
C ALA A 93 -1.26 -19.46 7.30
N GLY A 94 -2.42 -19.79 7.86
CA GLY A 94 -3.37 -20.76 7.31
C GLY A 94 -4.38 -20.20 6.31
N TRP A 95 -4.32 -18.90 5.99
CA TRP A 95 -5.41 -18.17 5.33
C TRP A 95 -5.94 -18.81 4.05
N GLU A 96 -5.07 -19.32 3.17
CA GLU A 96 -5.47 -19.95 1.89
C GLU A 96 -6.29 -21.23 2.07
N ARG A 97 -6.14 -21.89 3.22
CA ARG A 97 -6.81 -23.16 3.52
C ARG A 97 -8.18 -22.94 4.17
N LEU A 98 -8.48 -21.71 4.57
CA LEU A 98 -9.74 -21.37 5.23
C LEU A 98 -10.86 -21.24 4.21
N SER A 99 -12.01 -21.80 4.55
CA SER A 99 -13.27 -21.54 3.85
C SER A 99 -13.68 -20.07 4.00
N TRP A 100 -14.60 -19.60 3.15
CA TRP A 100 -15.06 -18.22 3.20
C TRP A 100 -15.69 -17.82 4.55
N SER A 101 -16.44 -18.73 5.17
CA SER A 101 -17.01 -18.52 6.50
C SER A 101 -15.92 -18.37 7.57
N GLU A 102 -14.89 -19.22 7.51
CA GLU A 102 -13.75 -19.16 8.44
C GLU A 102 -12.93 -17.89 8.23
N LYS A 103 -12.69 -17.47 6.97
CA LYS A 103 -12.03 -16.19 6.66
C LYS A 103 -12.78 -14.99 7.28
N ARG A 104 -14.11 -15.00 7.27
CA ARG A 104 -14.93 -13.94 7.87
C ARG A 104 -14.89 -13.91 9.40
N ASP A 105 -14.68 -15.05 10.05
CA ASP A 105 -14.51 -15.08 11.50
C ASP A 105 -13.05 -14.77 11.89
N ALA A 106 -12.11 -15.17 11.05
CA ALA A 106 -10.70 -14.82 11.13
C ALA A 106 -10.45 -13.32 11.01
N THR A 107 -11.15 -12.61 10.11
CA THR A 107 -11.06 -11.14 10.02
C THR A 107 -11.40 -10.46 11.34
N ARG A 108 -12.40 -10.94 12.08
CA ARG A 108 -12.75 -10.41 13.42
C ARG A 108 -11.67 -10.64 14.46
N LEU A 109 -10.89 -11.71 14.35
CA LEU A 109 -9.74 -11.96 15.22
C LEU A 109 -8.59 -11.02 14.88
N ILE A 110 -8.33 -10.81 13.60
CA ILE A 110 -7.27 -9.93 13.11
C ILE A 110 -7.57 -8.47 13.45
N ASP A 111 -8.83 -8.04 13.30
CA ASP A 111 -9.29 -6.68 13.61
C ASP A 111 -9.00 -6.25 15.06
N LYS A 112 -9.11 -7.19 16.00
CA LYS A 112 -8.80 -6.93 17.42
C LYS A 112 -7.33 -6.59 17.68
N VAL A 113 -6.42 -7.09 16.86
CA VAL A 113 -4.97 -6.92 17.06
C VAL A 113 -4.34 -5.95 16.06
N PHE A 114 -5.01 -5.71 14.93
CA PHE A 114 -4.54 -4.87 13.85
C PHE A 114 -5.26 -3.52 13.85
N ALA A 115 -4.69 -2.55 14.57
CA ALA A 115 -5.31 -1.24 14.80
C ALA A 115 -5.30 -0.26 13.60
N LEU A 116 -4.83 -0.69 12.42
CA LEU A 116 -4.74 0.17 11.24
C LEU A 116 -6.03 0.18 10.39
N GLY A 117 -7.03 -0.63 10.75
CA GLY A 117 -8.33 -0.67 10.09
C GLY A 117 -8.34 -1.43 8.75
N GLY A 118 -9.53 -1.51 8.13
CA GLY A 118 -9.77 -2.24 6.87
C GLY A 118 -9.89 -3.76 7.02
N THR A 119 -9.62 -4.29 8.21
CA THR A 119 -9.68 -5.71 8.57
C THR A 119 -11.09 -6.25 8.75
N ASP A 120 -12.12 -5.41 8.61
CA ASP A 120 -13.53 -5.79 8.55
C ASP A 120 -13.90 -6.47 7.21
N TYR A 121 -13.09 -6.27 6.17
CA TYR A 121 -13.29 -6.87 4.85
C TYR A 121 -12.31 -8.02 4.58
N VAL A 122 -12.85 -9.20 4.28
CA VAL A 122 -12.07 -10.41 3.93
C VAL A 122 -11.09 -10.14 2.78
N VAL A 123 -11.53 -9.41 1.76
CA VAL A 123 -10.72 -9.09 0.56
C VAL A 123 -9.54 -8.19 0.90
N TYR A 124 -9.71 -7.26 1.85
CA TYR A 124 -8.61 -6.41 2.30
C TYR A 124 -7.56 -7.25 3.02
N VAL A 125 -7.98 -8.15 3.91
CA VAL A 125 -7.07 -9.05 4.63
C VAL A 125 -6.36 -10.00 3.67
N GLU A 126 -7.06 -10.51 2.66
CA GLU A 126 -6.48 -11.38 1.63
C GLU A 126 -5.42 -10.67 0.78
N THR A 127 -5.71 -9.44 0.35
CA THR A 127 -4.80 -8.64 -0.48
C THR A 127 -3.58 -8.13 0.31
N ASN A 128 -3.77 -7.81 1.59
CA ASN A 128 -2.74 -7.18 2.43
C ASN A 128 -2.16 -8.14 3.48
N ARG A 129 -2.39 -9.45 3.32
CA ARG A 129 -2.05 -10.48 4.32
C ARG A 129 -0.61 -10.41 4.80
N ASP A 130 0.32 -10.31 3.86
CA ASP A 130 1.76 -10.36 4.17
C ASP A 130 2.19 -9.10 4.92
N MET A 131 1.64 -7.93 4.57
CA MET A 131 1.85 -6.67 5.31
C MET A 131 1.26 -6.74 6.72
N ILE A 132 0.05 -7.26 6.88
CA ILE A 132 -0.60 -7.44 8.19
C ILE A 132 0.25 -8.38 9.06
N ARG A 133 0.72 -9.48 8.50
CA ARG A 133 1.61 -10.45 9.18
C ARG A 133 2.91 -9.79 9.62
N GLU A 134 3.61 -9.10 8.72
CA GLU A 134 4.88 -8.44 9.03
C GLU A 134 4.69 -7.39 10.16
N HIS A 135 3.59 -6.63 10.10
CA HIS A 135 3.25 -5.65 11.13
C HIS A 135 3.07 -6.31 12.50
N LEU A 136 2.28 -7.38 12.58
CA LEU A 136 2.02 -8.12 13.81
C LEU A 136 3.29 -8.78 14.36
N GLU A 137 4.13 -9.38 13.51
CA GLU A 137 5.41 -9.96 13.92
C GLU A 137 6.37 -8.90 14.48
N LYS A 138 6.43 -7.72 13.85
CA LYS A 138 7.24 -6.60 14.35
C LYS A 138 6.75 -6.13 15.72
N ARG A 139 5.43 -6.02 15.90
CA ARG A 139 4.82 -5.64 17.19
C ARG A 139 5.08 -6.70 18.26
N LYS A 140 4.98 -7.99 17.93
CA LYS A 140 5.34 -9.13 18.81
C LYS A 140 6.78 -9.04 19.29
N ARG A 141 7.73 -8.85 18.37
CA ARG A 141 9.17 -8.72 18.75
C ARG A 141 9.41 -7.56 19.70
N GLY A 142 8.83 -6.40 19.42
CA GLY A 142 8.96 -5.22 20.30
C GLY A 142 8.39 -5.46 21.70
N GLU A 143 7.26 -6.18 21.79
CA GLU A 143 6.62 -6.52 23.06
C GLU A 143 7.44 -7.53 23.88
N LEU A 144 8.03 -8.54 23.25
CA LEU A 144 8.90 -9.51 23.93
C LEU A 144 10.14 -8.82 24.54
N VAL A 145 10.78 -7.91 23.79
CA VAL A 145 11.92 -7.13 24.28
C VAL A 145 11.51 -6.26 25.48
N ARG A 146 10.32 -5.64 25.42
CA ARG A 146 9.80 -4.83 26.52
C ARG A 146 9.58 -5.63 27.80
N ARG A 147 9.05 -6.86 27.69
CA ARG A 147 8.85 -7.75 28.85
C ARG A 147 10.16 -8.24 29.44
N GLY A 148 11.10 -8.70 28.60
CA GLY A 148 12.43 -9.11 29.05
C GLY A 148 13.18 -7.98 29.77
N ALA A 149 13.13 -6.75 29.23
CA ALA A 149 13.73 -5.58 29.88
C ALA A 149 13.06 -5.23 31.24
N ALA A 150 11.74 -5.42 31.36
CA ALA A 150 11.03 -5.20 32.61
C ALA A 150 11.39 -6.26 33.68
N GLU A 151 11.52 -7.52 33.28
CA GLU A 151 11.95 -8.62 34.15
C GLU A 151 13.38 -8.41 34.67
N THR A 152 14.33 -8.09 33.79
CA THR A 152 15.72 -7.78 34.20
C THR A 152 15.80 -6.61 35.19
N ARG A 153 14.93 -5.60 35.04
CA ARG A 153 14.89 -4.46 35.96
C ARG A 153 14.35 -4.84 37.34
N LEU A 154 13.39 -5.77 37.41
CA LEU A 154 12.83 -6.25 38.67
C LEU A 154 13.82 -7.15 39.42
N ASP A 155 14.55 -8.02 38.72
CA ASP A 155 15.57 -8.88 39.33
C ASP A 155 16.71 -8.07 39.97
N ASN A 156 17.18 -7.03 39.28
CA ASN A 156 18.22 -6.13 39.82
C ASN A 156 17.73 -5.34 41.06
N LEU A 157 16.44 -5.02 41.14
CA LEU A 157 15.83 -4.36 42.31
C LEU A 157 15.63 -5.31 43.50
N SER A 158 15.42 -6.60 43.25
CA SER A 158 15.29 -7.63 44.30
C SER A 158 16.64 -8.07 44.87
N THR A 159 17.73 -7.92 44.13
CA THR A 159 19.07 -8.37 44.55
C THR A 159 19.82 -7.31 45.38
N ASP A 160 19.36 -6.07 45.37
CA ASP A 160 19.98 -4.91 46.05
C ASP A 160 19.38 -4.63 47.44
N ARG A 161 18.72 -5.63 48.06
CA ARG A 161 18.02 -5.55 49.34
C ARG A 161 18.52 -6.62 50.31
#